data_AF-A0A6G0W9K0-F1
#
_entry.id   AF-A0A6G0W9K0-F1
#
_cell.length_a   1.000
_cell.length_b   1.000
_cell.length_c   1.000
_cell.angle_alpha   90.00
_cell.angle_beta   90.00
_cell.angle_gamma   90.00
#
_symmetry.space_group_name_H-M   'P 1'
#
loop_
_entity.id
_entity.type
_entity.pdbx_description
1 polymer ?
#
loop_
_entity_poly.entity_id
_entity_poly.type
_entity_poly.pdbx_seq_one_letter_code
_entity_poly.pdbx_strand_id
1 'polypeptide(L)'
;MPSIHDAVYSPDALNHWILEAHTPENTSGDGDRAKTFHALQFNRMQTQVPMRGLTLCFPEPYERAYRRQTEETSVVRIRVVFAVGSLLLSCFLLYDYYVKQLHLPTTAWLVVQVCAGHGAFVAGLLLSFLPPARRVVGMETITTCVFAIVAAVLIAKKPLQGERGPVLELVVLLIPIFGITRMRFVTSCALGFSILGVYLAVQLTAAHLLDDCDPPKAIMAQTFNYAIRIVGGVVAHYRQELLRRRNFILNLPVADADNGCLQDKFVHHEMIHRWLLGFHDRAVDAAFLLHWYLLDPCPYDDIYDALLHRRVVRALRGPFINAVMCQMLLLLQDFVFFHDMPSVETTALLLRLGLVVPAYVAFMGAVYVLSHLYSRRQVLPPGRLAEFLGDKTNGGYVPAAQILSGVVVSIHLAAMATLVLYVHSATHDGSTADVYLMGLLNAVLFVHRSGFRIRFVVATYTTTATILLFVLAMVESLPRDLWLEYAIVAVAVVGLGAVTSHEEESLRRVFFILQAVRRLHFREWFQTLDRVPLWMRRRLVTRLESVRAKLAHHRKPSLPPPEPQQNETTIQVPAELAAATFAGIYCQVVEAVVDVVAIVAV
;
A
#
# COMPACT_ATOMS: atom_id res chain seq x y z
N MET A 1 39.75 -14.69 -7.31
CA MET A 1 38.88 -13.50 -7.31
C MET A 1 39.58 -12.41 -6.53
N PRO A 2 39.69 -11.17 -7.05
CA PRO A 2 40.08 -10.05 -6.21
C PRO A 2 39.13 -9.98 -5.01
N SER A 3 39.64 -9.60 -3.86
CA SER A 3 38.82 -9.53 -2.67
C SER A 3 37.70 -8.51 -2.91
N ILE A 4 36.49 -8.79 -2.40
CA ILE A 4 35.37 -7.83 -2.42
C ILE A 4 35.75 -6.55 -1.67
N HIS A 5 36.90 -6.49 -0.98
CA HIS A 5 37.44 -5.27 -0.39
C HIS A 5 38.08 -4.30 -1.41
N ASP A 6 38.59 -4.77 -2.55
CA ASP A 6 39.40 -3.95 -3.47
C ASP A 6 38.61 -3.35 -4.64
N ALA A 7 37.41 -3.86 -4.95
CA ALA A 7 36.58 -3.45 -6.10
C ALA A 7 35.43 -2.46 -5.76
N VAL A 8 35.39 -1.95 -4.53
CA VAL A 8 34.19 -1.34 -3.91
C VAL A 8 33.84 0.09 -4.33
N TYR A 9 34.65 0.77 -5.13
CA TYR A 9 34.46 2.21 -5.36
C TYR A 9 33.86 2.60 -6.73
N SER A 10 33.46 1.63 -7.57
CA SER A 10 32.76 1.95 -8.83
C SER A 10 31.28 1.57 -8.79
N PRO A 11 30.35 2.51 -9.07
CA PRO A 11 28.93 2.21 -9.25
C PRO A 11 28.66 1.07 -10.23
N ASP A 12 29.52 0.88 -11.23
CA ASP A 12 29.37 -0.17 -12.25
C ASP A 12 29.63 -1.57 -11.68
N ALA A 13 30.59 -1.71 -10.77
CA ALA A 13 30.87 -2.99 -10.09
C ALA A 13 29.70 -3.39 -9.20
N LEU A 14 29.07 -2.42 -8.54
CA LEU A 14 27.89 -2.59 -7.72
C LEU A 14 26.67 -3.06 -8.54
N ASN A 15 26.41 -2.43 -9.69
CA ASN A 15 25.31 -2.84 -10.58
C ASN A 15 25.51 -4.26 -11.11
N HIS A 16 26.76 -4.61 -11.48
CA HIS A 16 27.11 -5.97 -11.90
C HIS A 16 26.83 -7.00 -10.79
N TRP A 17 27.28 -6.73 -9.56
CA TRP A 17 27.05 -7.63 -8.42
C TRP A 17 25.56 -7.82 -8.10
N ILE A 18 24.74 -6.78 -8.24
CA ILE A 18 23.29 -6.89 -8.05
C ILE A 18 22.70 -7.86 -9.08
N LEU A 19 23.06 -7.74 -10.35
CA LEU A 19 22.58 -8.62 -11.41
C LEU A 19 23.05 -10.07 -11.18
N GLU A 20 24.32 -10.27 -10.85
CA GLU A 20 24.93 -11.57 -10.58
C GLU A 20 24.34 -12.26 -9.33
N ALA A 21 23.97 -11.49 -8.30
CA ALA A 21 23.28 -12.01 -7.12
C ALA A 21 21.87 -12.52 -7.45
N HIS A 22 21.26 -12.01 -8.51
CA HIS A 22 19.93 -12.40 -8.95
C HIS A 22 19.91 -13.61 -9.89
N THR A 23 21.06 -13.98 -10.47
CA THR A 23 21.27 -15.20 -11.24
C THR A 23 21.87 -16.33 -10.38
N PRO A 24 21.30 -17.55 -10.33
CA PRO A 24 21.96 -18.70 -9.72
C PRO A 24 23.15 -19.17 -10.57
N GLU A 25 24.25 -19.58 -9.91
CA GLU A 25 25.39 -20.19 -10.59
C GLU A 25 24.98 -21.52 -11.24
N ASN A 26 25.36 -21.71 -12.51
CA ASN A 26 25.26 -22.99 -13.22
C ASN A 26 26.18 -24.02 -12.55
N THR A 27 25.72 -24.62 -11.46
CA THR A 27 26.39 -25.75 -10.82
C THR A 27 25.98 -27.01 -11.57
N SER A 28 26.89 -27.50 -12.42
CA SER A 28 26.75 -28.75 -13.17
C SER A 28 26.38 -29.92 -12.25
N GLY A 29 25.33 -30.68 -12.61
CA GLY A 29 25.02 -32.01 -12.09
C GLY A 29 24.32 -32.11 -10.73
N ASP A 30 24.73 -31.32 -9.73
CA ASP A 30 24.17 -31.33 -8.35
C ASP A 30 23.53 -29.98 -7.95
N GLY A 31 23.39 -29.08 -8.93
CA GLY A 31 22.99 -27.69 -8.73
C GLY A 31 21.57 -27.47 -8.21
N ASP A 32 20.64 -28.39 -8.47
CA ASP A 32 19.27 -28.29 -7.94
C ASP A 32 19.24 -28.49 -6.41
N ARG A 33 20.08 -29.39 -5.87
CA ARG A 33 20.18 -29.60 -4.42
C ARG A 33 20.90 -28.44 -3.74
N ALA A 34 21.97 -27.93 -4.33
CA ALA A 34 22.67 -26.74 -3.84
C ALA A 34 21.74 -25.51 -3.87
N LYS A 35 21.05 -25.25 -4.98
CA LYS A 35 20.06 -24.16 -5.13
C LYS A 35 18.92 -24.27 -4.12
N THR A 36 18.38 -25.48 -3.94
CA THR A 36 17.33 -25.75 -2.94
C THR A 36 17.86 -25.51 -1.51
N PHE A 37 19.09 -25.91 -1.22
CA PHE A 37 19.74 -25.67 0.07
C PHE A 37 19.99 -24.18 0.32
N HIS A 38 20.49 -23.44 -0.68
CA HIS A 38 20.66 -21.99 -0.62
C HIS A 38 19.34 -21.27 -0.35
N ALA A 39 18.27 -21.62 -1.08
CA ALA A 39 16.94 -21.06 -0.87
C ALA A 39 16.39 -21.37 0.52
N LEU A 40 16.56 -22.61 1.01
CA LEU A 40 16.13 -23.03 2.34
C LEU A 40 16.88 -22.31 3.46
N GLN A 41 18.20 -22.15 3.34
CA GLN A 41 19.00 -21.45 4.35
C GLN A 41 18.72 -19.95 4.37
N PHE A 42 18.52 -19.34 3.20
CA PHE A 42 18.12 -17.94 3.10
C PHE A 42 16.74 -17.69 3.70
N ASN A 43 15.78 -18.59 3.42
CA ASN A 43 14.45 -18.54 4.05
C ASN A 43 14.59 -18.68 5.57
N ARG A 44 15.40 -19.63 6.05
CA ARG A 44 15.71 -19.79 7.48
C ARG A 44 16.24 -18.51 8.12
N MET A 45 17.11 -17.76 7.44
CA MET A 45 17.63 -16.48 7.94
C MET A 45 16.54 -15.43 8.12
N GLN A 46 15.58 -15.34 7.22
CA GLN A 46 14.47 -14.38 7.37
C GLN A 46 13.47 -14.80 8.43
N THR A 47 13.31 -16.09 8.63
CA THR A 47 12.44 -16.65 9.65
C THR A 47 13.03 -16.61 11.06
N GLN A 48 14.25 -16.06 11.23
CA GLN A 48 14.92 -15.97 12.53
C GLN A 48 14.14 -15.14 13.54
N VAL A 49 13.40 -14.13 13.07
CA VAL A 49 12.58 -13.28 13.93
C VAL A 49 11.11 -13.65 13.71
N PRO A 50 10.44 -14.33 14.67
CA PRO A 50 9.02 -14.59 14.56
C PRO A 50 8.26 -13.25 14.59
N MET A 51 7.11 -13.23 13.94
CA MET A 51 6.24 -12.05 13.88
C MET A 51 4.80 -12.53 13.98
N ARG A 52 3.93 -11.75 14.63
CA ARG A 52 2.51 -12.08 14.75
C ARG A 52 1.75 -11.70 13.48
N GLY A 53 1.00 -12.62 12.88
CA GLY A 53 0.38 -12.39 11.56
C GLY A 53 -0.67 -11.30 11.57
N LEU A 54 -1.50 -11.24 12.61
CA LEU A 54 -2.61 -10.30 12.72
C LEU A 54 -2.18 -8.89 13.13
N THR A 55 -1.20 -8.77 14.04
CA THR A 55 -0.77 -7.46 14.56
C THR A 55 0.49 -6.94 13.89
N LEU A 56 1.20 -7.79 13.14
CA LEU A 56 2.52 -7.56 12.56
C LEU A 56 3.62 -7.26 13.58
N CYS A 57 3.38 -7.41 14.89
CA CYS A 57 4.38 -7.08 15.91
C CYS A 57 5.50 -8.15 15.97
N PHE A 58 6.73 -7.69 16.15
CA PHE A 58 7.85 -8.52 16.54
C PHE A 58 7.83 -8.78 18.05
N PRO A 59 8.51 -9.84 18.53
CA PRO A 59 8.84 -9.96 19.94
C PRO A 59 9.82 -8.84 20.36
N GLU A 60 9.70 -8.40 21.61
CA GLU A 60 10.72 -7.54 22.22
C GLU A 60 12.06 -8.31 22.31
N PRO A 61 13.22 -7.72 21.98
CA PRO A 61 13.54 -6.30 21.80
C PRO A 61 13.45 -5.76 20.34
N TYR A 62 13.13 -6.61 19.36
CA TYR A 62 13.16 -6.23 17.93
C TYR A 62 12.09 -5.19 17.60
N GLU A 63 10.92 -5.24 18.27
CA GLU A 63 9.85 -4.25 18.06
C GLU A 63 10.29 -2.84 18.47
N ARG A 64 11.03 -2.68 19.57
CA ARG A 64 11.60 -1.37 19.97
C ARG A 64 12.59 -0.83 18.95
N ALA A 65 13.46 -1.70 18.42
CA ALA A 65 14.43 -1.30 17.40
C ALA A 65 13.72 -0.87 16.10
N TYR A 66 12.73 -1.64 15.64
CA TYR A 66 11.90 -1.30 14.49
C TYR A 66 11.15 0.02 14.69
N ARG A 67 10.55 0.22 15.87
CA ARG A 67 9.83 1.46 16.22
C ARG A 67 10.76 2.66 16.14
N ARG A 68 11.94 2.59 16.76
CA ARG A 68 12.91 3.70 16.75
C ARG A 68 13.35 4.05 15.34
N GLN A 69 13.71 3.06 14.52
CA GLN A 69 14.10 3.29 13.13
C GLN A 69 12.96 3.89 12.29
N THR A 70 11.73 3.42 12.51
CA THR A 70 10.55 3.93 11.81
C THR A 70 10.25 5.37 12.21
N GLU A 71 10.34 5.70 13.50
CA GLU A 71 10.17 7.07 13.99
C GLU A 71 11.22 8.00 13.39
N GLU A 72 12.50 7.62 13.41
CA GLU A 72 13.61 8.44 12.87
C GLU A 72 13.45 8.71 11.37
N THR A 73 13.05 7.70 10.58
CA THR A 73 12.88 7.83 9.12
C THR A 73 11.56 8.50 8.70
N SER A 74 10.56 8.58 9.58
CA SER A 74 9.24 9.14 9.25
C SER A 74 9.06 10.61 9.64
N VAL A 75 9.95 11.18 10.48
CA VAL A 75 9.78 12.54 11.03
C VAL A 75 9.52 13.59 9.96
N VAL A 76 10.37 13.68 8.93
CA VAL A 76 10.26 14.70 7.87
C VAL A 76 8.94 14.56 7.14
N ARG A 77 8.52 13.33 6.90
CA ARG A 77 7.28 13.06 6.19
C ARG A 77 6.06 13.44 7.03
N ILE A 78 6.04 13.10 8.32
CA ILE A 78 4.95 13.48 9.23
C ILE A 78 4.83 15.01 9.29
N ARG A 79 5.96 15.74 9.32
CA ARG A 79 5.97 17.20 9.24
C ARG A 79 5.33 17.74 7.96
N VAL A 80 5.70 17.18 6.81
CA VAL A 80 5.11 17.55 5.52
C VAL A 80 3.60 17.26 5.51
N VAL A 81 3.17 16.12 6.06
CA VAL A 81 1.75 15.80 6.18
C VAL A 81 1.00 16.79 7.06
N PHE A 82 1.56 17.21 8.19
CA PHE A 82 0.93 18.25 9.02
C PHE A 82 0.87 19.61 8.32
N ALA A 83 1.93 20.00 7.61
CA ALA A 83 1.95 21.24 6.85
C ALA A 83 0.91 21.22 5.71
N VAL A 84 0.85 20.14 4.94
CA VAL A 84 -0.14 19.95 3.86
C VAL A 84 -1.55 19.84 4.42
N GLY A 85 -1.75 19.14 5.54
CA GLY A 85 -3.04 19.05 6.22
C GLY A 85 -3.54 20.41 6.69
N SER A 86 -2.67 21.22 7.28
CA SER A 86 -2.98 22.59 7.67
C SER A 86 -3.30 23.47 6.46
N LEU A 87 -2.54 23.35 5.35
CA LEU A 87 -2.80 24.08 4.11
C LEU A 87 -4.16 23.71 3.51
N LEU A 88 -4.47 22.41 3.42
CA LEU A 88 -5.75 21.94 2.88
C LEU A 88 -6.92 22.43 3.74
N LEU A 89 -6.81 22.34 5.07
CA LEU A 89 -7.83 22.87 5.96
C LEU A 89 -8.01 24.39 5.80
N SER A 90 -6.92 25.14 5.54
CA SER A 90 -7.02 26.57 5.19
C SER A 90 -7.76 26.79 3.88
N CYS A 91 -7.49 25.97 2.85
CA CYS A 91 -8.19 26.06 1.58
C CYS A 91 -9.69 25.79 1.73
N PHE A 92 -10.07 24.77 2.51
CA PHE A 92 -11.48 24.49 2.80
C PHE A 92 -12.15 25.63 3.58
N LEU A 93 -11.47 26.17 4.59
CA LEU A 93 -11.99 27.32 5.36
C LEU A 93 -12.15 28.58 4.49
N LEU A 94 -11.20 28.84 3.59
CA LEU A 94 -11.31 29.93 2.61
C LEU A 94 -12.46 29.70 1.63
N TYR A 95 -12.67 28.46 1.18
CA TYR A 95 -13.79 28.09 0.33
C TYR A 95 -15.13 28.30 1.04
N ASP A 96 -15.28 27.81 2.28
CA ASP A 96 -16.48 27.98 3.09
C ASP A 96 -16.80 29.48 3.31
N TYR A 97 -15.76 30.30 3.53
CA TYR A 97 -15.92 31.74 3.77
C TYR A 97 -16.25 32.54 2.50
N TYR A 98 -15.48 32.37 1.42
CA TYR A 98 -15.57 33.20 0.21
C TYR A 98 -16.58 32.70 -0.82
N VAL A 99 -16.78 31.37 -0.92
CA VAL A 99 -17.60 30.75 -1.97
C VAL A 99 -18.97 30.38 -1.44
N LYS A 100 -19.04 29.59 -0.36
CA LYS A 100 -20.33 29.26 0.28
C LYS A 100 -20.98 30.46 0.99
N GLN A 101 -20.26 31.57 1.13
CA GLN A 101 -20.72 32.80 1.80
C GLN A 101 -21.42 32.50 3.13
N LEU A 102 -20.86 31.56 3.92
CA LEU A 102 -21.33 31.23 5.26
C LEU A 102 -21.05 32.42 6.20
N HIS A 103 -21.84 33.47 6.05
CA HIS A 103 -21.76 34.71 6.80
C HIS A 103 -22.69 34.58 8.01
N LEU A 104 -22.14 34.03 9.10
CA LEU A 104 -22.70 34.11 10.45
C LEU A 104 -24.06 33.39 10.62
N PRO A 105 -24.05 32.21 11.26
CA PRO A 105 -24.04 32.28 12.72
C PRO A 105 -23.18 31.17 13.34
N THR A 106 -21.94 31.49 13.72
CA THR A 106 -21.20 30.95 14.88
C THR A 106 -19.73 31.33 14.71
N THR A 107 -19.37 32.53 15.15
CA THR A 107 -17.96 32.86 15.45
C THR A 107 -17.30 31.75 16.28
N ALA A 108 -18.07 31.08 17.14
CA ALA A 108 -17.66 29.89 17.88
C ALA A 108 -17.20 28.71 16.98
N TRP A 109 -17.87 28.41 15.87
CA TRP A 109 -17.49 27.30 15.00
C TRP A 109 -16.22 27.61 14.20
N LEU A 110 -16.13 28.83 13.66
CA LEU A 110 -14.89 29.29 13.04
C LEU A 110 -13.72 29.24 14.04
N VAL A 111 -13.96 29.65 15.29
CA VAL A 111 -12.98 29.53 16.38
C VAL A 111 -12.66 28.06 16.67
N VAL A 112 -13.62 27.14 16.69
CA VAL A 112 -13.35 25.70 16.89
C VAL A 112 -12.53 25.13 15.73
N GLN A 113 -12.86 25.44 14.47
CA GLN A 113 -12.07 24.97 13.33
C GLN A 113 -10.64 25.52 13.35
N VAL A 114 -10.47 26.82 13.61
CA VAL A 114 -9.15 27.46 13.64
C VAL A 114 -8.35 27.03 14.88
N CYS A 115 -8.94 27.05 16.07
CA CYS A 115 -8.23 26.75 17.31
C CYS A 115 -8.04 25.25 17.54
N ALA A 116 -9.03 24.41 17.26
CA ALA A 116 -8.92 22.97 17.49
C ALA A 116 -8.43 22.23 16.24
N GLY A 117 -8.96 22.54 15.05
CA GLY A 117 -8.55 21.90 13.79
C GLY A 117 -7.15 22.33 13.34
N HIS A 118 -6.99 23.59 12.90
CA HIS A 118 -5.67 24.12 12.50
C HIS A 118 -4.68 24.10 13.65
N GLY A 119 -5.11 24.47 14.85
CA GLY A 119 -4.28 24.44 16.05
C GLY A 119 -3.70 23.05 16.33
N ALA A 120 -4.44 21.95 16.09
CA ALA A 120 -3.90 20.61 16.23
C ALA A 120 -2.78 20.31 15.22
N PHE A 121 -2.94 20.66 13.93
CA PHE A 121 -1.88 20.46 12.94
C PHE A 121 -0.64 21.30 13.23
N VAL A 122 -0.82 22.58 13.59
CA VAL A 122 0.29 23.48 13.93
C VAL A 122 0.99 23.03 15.21
N ALA A 123 0.24 22.69 16.26
CA ALA A 123 0.81 22.17 17.50
C ALA A 123 1.55 20.85 17.26
N GLY A 124 0.98 19.93 16.49
CA GLY A 124 1.64 18.69 16.07
C GLY A 124 2.94 18.93 15.32
N LEU A 125 2.94 19.90 14.40
CA LEU A 125 4.12 20.31 13.65
C LEU A 125 5.20 20.87 14.59
N LEU A 126 4.85 21.78 15.49
CA LEU A 126 5.79 22.34 16.47
C LEU A 126 6.35 21.28 17.42
N LEU A 127 5.50 20.41 17.97
CA LEU A 127 5.89 19.29 18.83
C LEU A 127 6.85 18.33 18.12
N SER A 128 6.69 18.14 16.80
CA SER A 128 7.58 17.29 16.01
C SER A 128 9.01 17.84 15.89
N PHE A 129 9.23 19.15 16.06
CA PHE A 129 10.56 19.75 16.09
C PHE A 129 11.25 19.59 17.44
N LEU A 130 10.48 19.46 18.53
CA LEU A 130 11.00 19.35 19.88
C LEU A 130 11.57 17.93 20.14
N PRO A 131 12.89 17.77 20.32
CA PRO A 131 13.49 16.49 20.70
C PRO A 131 12.90 15.86 21.98
N PRO A 132 12.62 16.59 23.08
CA PRO A 132 12.08 15.97 24.29
C PRO A 132 10.67 15.43 24.09
N ALA A 133 9.81 16.14 23.34
CA ALA A 133 8.46 15.67 23.02
C ALA A 133 8.49 14.35 22.25
N ARG A 134 9.39 14.23 21.25
CA ARG A 134 9.59 13.00 20.49
C ARG A 134 10.08 11.82 21.33
N ARG A 135 10.96 12.06 22.31
CA ARG A 135 11.50 11.01 23.18
C ARG A 135 10.49 10.51 24.22
N VAL A 136 9.69 11.41 24.78
CA VAL A 136 8.76 11.08 25.87
C VAL A 136 7.42 10.57 25.35
N VAL A 137 6.82 11.28 24.39
CA VAL A 137 5.48 10.97 23.87
C VAL A 137 5.53 10.02 22.67
N GLY A 138 6.57 10.14 21.84
CA GLY A 138 6.70 9.40 20.59
C GLY A 138 5.96 10.07 19.43
N MET A 139 6.54 10.00 18.24
CA MET A 139 5.94 10.60 17.02
C MET A 139 4.61 9.95 16.63
N GLU A 140 4.47 8.65 16.87
CA GLU A 140 3.25 7.90 16.60
C GLU A 140 2.07 8.48 17.41
N THR A 141 2.22 8.64 18.72
CA THR A 141 1.18 9.16 19.61
C THR A 141 0.81 10.59 19.27
N ILE A 142 1.79 11.47 18.99
CA ILE A 142 1.52 12.85 18.55
C ILE A 142 0.65 12.83 17.28
N THR A 143 1.01 11.98 16.30
CA THR A 143 0.27 11.87 15.04
C THR A 143 -1.14 11.34 15.24
N THR A 144 -1.31 10.32 16.08
CA THR A 144 -2.63 9.77 16.43
C THR A 144 -3.51 10.82 17.10
N CYS A 145 -2.98 11.59 18.05
CA CYS A 145 -3.74 12.65 18.73
C CYS A 145 -4.15 13.76 17.77
N VAL A 146 -3.24 14.24 16.91
CA VAL A 146 -3.53 15.29 15.92
C VAL A 146 -4.67 14.85 14.99
N PHE A 147 -4.56 13.65 14.41
CA PHE A 147 -5.60 13.15 13.51
C PHE A 147 -6.92 12.86 14.21
N ALA A 148 -6.90 12.37 15.45
CA ALA A 148 -8.13 12.16 16.23
C ALA A 148 -8.86 13.49 16.50
N ILE A 149 -8.13 14.55 16.90
CA ILE A 149 -8.71 15.88 17.14
C ILE A 149 -9.29 16.45 15.84
N VAL A 150 -8.50 16.44 14.75
CA VAL A 150 -8.96 16.95 13.45
C VAL A 150 -10.17 16.17 12.96
N ALA A 151 -10.17 14.84 13.04
CA ALA A 151 -11.32 14.03 12.67
C ALA A 151 -12.57 14.38 13.50
N ALA A 152 -12.44 14.53 14.82
CA ALA A 152 -13.56 14.91 15.68
C ALA A 152 -14.14 16.28 15.30
N VAL A 153 -13.29 17.25 14.95
CA VAL A 153 -13.74 18.56 14.43
C VAL A 153 -14.50 18.38 13.12
N LEU A 154 -13.93 17.65 12.15
CA LEU A 154 -14.60 17.42 10.86
C LEU A 154 -15.94 16.67 11.00
N ILE A 155 -16.04 15.72 11.93
CA ILE A 155 -17.30 15.00 12.20
C ILE A 155 -18.34 15.94 12.84
N ALA A 156 -17.92 16.78 13.79
CA ALA A 156 -18.80 17.74 14.46
C ALA A 156 -19.27 18.87 13.52
N LYS A 157 -18.48 19.20 12.48
CA LYS A 157 -18.81 20.20 11.46
C LYS A 157 -20.22 20.00 10.89
N LYS A 158 -20.47 18.78 10.45
CA LYS A 158 -21.67 18.41 9.70
C LYS A 158 -22.99 18.73 10.43
N PRO A 159 -23.25 18.19 11.64
CA PRO A 159 -24.50 18.49 12.35
C PRO A 159 -24.58 19.94 12.83
N LEU A 160 -23.45 20.60 13.10
CA LEU A 160 -23.43 22.00 13.54
C LEU A 160 -23.76 22.98 12.41
N GLN A 161 -23.44 22.62 11.17
CA GLN A 161 -23.72 23.46 10.00
C GLN A 161 -24.99 23.03 9.24
N GLY A 162 -25.64 21.93 9.65
CA GLY A 162 -26.78 21.36 8.92
C GLY A 162 -26.40 20.93 7.49
N GLU A 163 -25.14 20.57 7.26
CA GLU A 163 -24.68 20.13 5.94
C GLU A 163 -25.21 18.73 5.62
N ARG A 164 -25.78 18.57 4.42
CA ARG A 164 -26.23 17.28 3.89
C ARG A 164 -25.12 16.62 3.09
N GLY A 165 -25.13 15.29 3.03
CA GLY A 165 -24.12 14.54 2.29
C GLY A 165 -22.87 14.18 3.11
N PRO A 166 -21.91 13.46 2.52
CA PRO A 166 -20.71 13.01 3.21
C PRO A 166 -19.70 14.14 3.46
N VAL A 167 -18.95 14.03 4.56
CA VAL A 167 -17.83 14.94 4.87
C VAL A 167 -16.61 14.58 4.01
N LEU A 168 -16.45 15.24 2.87
CA LEU A 168 -15.34 14.99 1.92
C LEU A 168 -13.96 15.30 2.51
N GLU A 169 -13.87 16.23 3.47
CA GLU A 169 -12.63 16.55 4.18
C GLU A 169 -12.13 15.36 5.02
N LEU A 170 -13.06 14.63 5.65
CA LEU A 170 -12.78 13.42 6.41
C LEU A 170 -12.25 12.32 5.48
N VAL A 171 -12.75 12.29 4.23
CA VAL A 171 -12.21 11.42 3.20
C VAL A 171 -10.72 11.76 3.02
N VAL A 172 -10.33 13.01 2.77
CA VAL A 172 -8.92 13.37 2.58
C VAL A 172 -8.05 12.97 3.79
N LEU A 173 -8.54 13.16 5.02
CA LEU A 173 -7.83 12.85 6.27
C LEU A 173 -7.48 11.35 6.44
N LEU A 174 -8.34 10.44 5.99
CA LEU A 174 -8.12 8.99 6.12
C LEU A 174 -6.95 8.46 5.27
N ILE A 175 -6.51 9.20 4.24
CA ILE A 175 -5.40 8.75 3.36
C ILE A 175 -4.07 8.71 4.10
N PRO A 176 -3.60 9.81 4.72
CA PRO A 176 -2.32 9.79 5.40
C PRO A 176 -2.26 8.81 6.57
N ILE A 177 -3.38 8.54 7.25
CA ILE A 177 -3.49 7.58 8.36
C ILE A 177 -3.03 6.18 7.94
N PHE A 178 -3.51 5.70 6.78
CA PHE A 178 -3.26 4.33 6.32
C PHE A 178 -2.11 4.19 5.33
N GLY A 179 -1.43 5.27 4.95
CA GLY A 179 -0.47 5.18 3.85
C GLY A 179 0.78 6.05 3.93
N ILE A 180 0.76 7.16 4.69
CA ILE A 180 1.85 8.14 4.60
C ILE A 180 2.60 8.27 5.92
N THR A 181 1.90 8.38 7.05
CA THR A 181 2.52 8.72 8.35
C THR A 181 3.31 7.59 9.01
N ARG A 182 3.43 6.42 8.35
CA ARG A 182 4.23 5.26 8.81
C ARG A 182 3.89 4.79 10.23
N MET A 183 2.73 5.15 10.76
CA MET A 183 2.22 4.64 12.03
C MET A 183 2.13 3.10 11.97
N ARG A 184 2.11 2.46 13.13
CA ARG A 184 1.94 1.00 13.19
C ARG A 184 0.53 0.59 12.78
N PHE A 185 0.41 -0.63 12.28
CA PHE A 185 -0.82 -1.18 11.72
C PHE A 185 -1.93 -1.14 12.73
N VAL A 186 -1.69 -1.68 13.93
CA VAL A 186 -2.68 -1.72 15.01
C VAL A 186 -3.17 -0.31 15.38
N THR A 187 -2.26 0.66 15.53
CA THR A 187 -2.61 2.03 15.89
C THR A 187 -3.43 2.72 14.80
N SER A 188 -3.09 2.50 13.53
CA SER A 188 -3.80 3.08 12.39
C SER A 188 -5.19 2.45 12.22
N CYS A 189 -5.30 1.13 12.41
CA CYS A 189 -6.58 0.42 12.42
C CYS A 189 -7.47 0.92 13.56
N ALA A 190 -6.94 0.97 14.78
CA ALA A 190 -7.68 1.46 15.94
C ALA A 190 -8.21 2.88 15.69
N LEU A 191 -7.34 3.80 15.23
CA LEU A 191 -7.74 5.17 14.91
C LEU A 191 -8.82 5.23 13.81
N GLY A 192 -8.65 4.50 12.71
CA GLY A 192 -9.61 4.51 11.61
C GLY A 192 -10.99 3.96 11.99
N PHE A 193 -11.05 2.82 12.69
CA PHE A 193 -12.32 2.27 13.17
C PHE A 193 -12.94 3.14 14.28
N SER A 194 -12.14 3.78 15.14
CA SER A 194 -12.64 4.76 16.09
C SER A 194 -13.27 5.96 15.40
N ILE A 195 -12.66 6.49 14.33
CA ILE A 195 -13.23 7.58 13.52
C ILE A 195 -14.57 7.17 12.92
N LEU A 196 -14.66 5.96 12.35
CA LEU A 196 -15.91 5.43 11.79
C LEU A 196 -17.01 5.29 12.86
N GLY A 197 -16.67 4.72 14.02
CA GLY A 197 -17.61 4.54 15.12
C GLY A 197 -18.09 5.87 15.69
N VAL A 198 -17.19 6.84 15.87
CA VAL A 198 -17.54 8.20 16.32
C VAL A 198 -18.40 8.91 15.27
N TYR A 199 -18.09 8.78 13.98
CA TYR A 199 -18.91 9.34 12.90
C TYR A 199 -20.33 8.80 12.98
N LEU A 200 -20.50 7.48 12.97
CA LEU A 200 -21.82 6.84 13.00
C LEU A 200 -22.61 7.25 14.26
N ALA A 201 -21.97 7.22 15.44
CA ALA A 201 -22.63 7.58 16.69
C ALA A 201 -23.08 9.05 16.71
N VAL A 202 -22.21 9.98 16.30
CA VAL A 202 -22.52 11.42 16.30
C VAL A 202 -23.61 11.74 15.27
N GLN A 203 -23.53 11.19 14.05
CA GLN A 203 -24.52 11.48 13.01
C GLN A 203 -25.89 10.88 13.33
N LEU A 204 -25.97 9.65 13.85
CA LEU A 204 -27.25 9.07 14.25
C LEU A 204 -27.88 9.81 15.44
N THR A 205 -27.05 10.23 16.40
CA THR A 205 -27.52 11.02 17.54
C THR A 205 -28.02 12.39 17.07
N ALA A 206 -27.30 13.03 16.15
CA ALA A 206 -27.71 14.30 15.56
C ALA A 206 -29.02 14.17 14.77
N ALA A 207 -29.18 13.10 13.97
CA ALA A 207 -30.42 12.85 13.23
C ALA A 207 -31.64 12.60 14.14
N HIS A 208 -31.42 12.18 15.39
CA HIS A 208 -32.50 12.02 16.36
C HIS A 208 -32.82 13.32 17.12
N LEU A 209 -31.83 14.21 17.29
CA LEU A 209 -31.94 15.41 18.12
C LEU A 209 -32.17 16.70 17.32
N LEU A 210 -31.83 16.72 16.04
CA LEU A 210 -31.86 17.91 15.16
C LEU A 210 -32.69 17.62 13.91
N ASP A 211 -33.54 18.58 13.52
CA ASP A 211 -34.51 18.41 12.43
C ASP A 211 -33.89 18.54 11.01
N ASP A 212 -32.71 19.15 10.88
CA ASP A 212 -32.06 19.47 9.60
C ASP A 212 -30.91 18.50 9.20
N CYS A 213 -30.87 17.30 9.79
CA CYS A 213 -29.83 16.30 9.53
C CYS A 213 -30.22 15.27 8.44
N ASP A 214 -29.22 14.61 7.87
CA ASP A 214 -29.44 13.52 6.91
C ASP A 214 -30.30 12.40 7.51
N PRO A 215 -31.20 11.77 6.72
CA PRO A 215 -31.99 10.66 7.21
C PRO A 215 -31.09 9.45 7.54
N PRO A 216 -31.50 8.57 8.47
CA PRO A 216 -30.69 7.40 8.87
C PRO A 216 -30.22 6.53 7.69
N LYS A 217 -31.05 6.36 6.65
CA LYS A 217 -30.69 5.62 5.42
C LYS A 217 -29.49 6.24 4.69
N ALA A 218 -29.46 7.57 4.57
CA ALA A 218 -28.35 8.28 3.95
C ALA A 218 -27.07 8.22 4.82
N ILE A 219 -27.21 8.35 6.14
CA ILE A 219 -26.10 8.23 7.09
C ILE A 219 -25.45 6.84 6.98
N MET A 220 -26.26 5.78 6.89
CA MET A 220 -25.76 4.42 6.72
C MET A 220 -24.98 4.28 5.41
N ALA A 221 -25.53 4.73 4.28
CA ALA A 221 -24.84 4.67 2.99
C ALA A 221 -23.51 5.44 2.94
N GLN A 222 -23.45 6.60 3.59
CA GLN A 222 -22.20 7.35 3.75
C GLN A 222 -21.21 6.58 4.62
N THR A 223 -21.68 6.02 5.75
CA THR A 223 -20.87 5.22 6.67
C THR A 223 -20.27 4.00 5.97
N PHE A 224 -21.03 3.32 5.10
CA PHE A 224 -20.53 2.23 4.26
C PHE A 224 -19.44 2.70 3.30
N ASN A 225 -19.63 3.83 2.62
CA ASN A 225 -18.57 4.39 1.77
C ASN A 225 -17.28 4.74 2.55
N TYR A 226 -17.40 5.17 3.81
CA TYR A 226 -16.25 5.30 4.72
C TYR A 226 -15.66 3.96 5.15
N ALA A 227 -16.49 2.93 5.37
CA ALA A 227 -16.06 1.59 5.74
C ALA A 227 -15.25 0.92 4.61
N ILE A 228 -15.74 0.93 3.36
CA ILE A 228 -15.00 0.48 2.16
C ILE A 228 -13.61 1.12 2.11
N ARG A 229 -13.56 2.43 2.37
CA ARG A 229 -12.32 3.21 2.38
C ARG A 229 -11.36 2.77 3.47
N ILE A 230 -11.86 2.59 4.69
CA ILE A 230 -11.07 2.18 5.85
C ILE A 230 -10.54 0.77 5.62
N VAL A 231 -11.39 -0.18 5.21
CA VAL A 231 -10.99 -1.56 4.91
C VAL A 231 -9.94 -1.59 3.80
N GLY A 232 -10.16 -0.85 2.70
CA GLY A 232 -9.16 -0.72 1.63
C GLY A 232 -7.84 -0.09 2.11
N GLY A 233 -7.91 0.88 3.02
CA GLY A 233 -6.77 1.48 3.71
C GLY A 233 -6.03 0.48 4.60
N VAL A 234 -6.75 -0.30 5.41
CA VAL A 234 -6.21 -1.34 6.30
C VAL A 234 -5.44 -2.38 5.50
N VAL A 235 -6.01 -2.90 4.41
CA VAL A 235 -5.35 -3.90 3.55
C VAL A 235 -4.09 -3.32 2.90
N ALA A 236 -4.15 -2.10 2.40
CA ALA A 236 -2.99 -1.42 1.81
C ALA A 236 -1.90 -1.19 2.87
N HIS A 237 -2.28 -0.71 4.05
CA HIS A 237 -1.36 -0.42 5.15
C HIS A 237 -0.69 -1.71 5.66
N TYR A 238 -1.46 -2.79 5.81
CA TYR A 238 -0.93 -4.10 6.18
C TYR A 238 0.17 -4.54 5.21
N ARG A 239 -0.09 -4.44 3.90
CA ARG A 239 0.89 -4.80 2.86
C ARG A 239 2.14 -3.92 2.93
N GLN A 240 1.97 -2.60 3.07
CA GLN A 240 3.10 -1.68 3.16
C GLN A 240 3.93 -1.90 4.43
N GLU A 241 3.31 -2.11 5.58
CA GLU A 241 4.03 -2.40 6.83
C GLU A 241 4.72 -3.76 6.79
N LEU A 242 4.08 -4.77 6.21
CA LEU A 242 4.71 -6.08 6.00
C LEU A 242 5.99 -5.96 5.15
N LEU A 243 5.96 -5.15 4.08
CA LEU A 243 7.16 -4.85 3.27
C LEU A 243 8.23 -4.11 4.08
N ARG A 244 7.84 -3.13 4.91
CA ARG A 244 8.77 -2.40 5.81
C ARG A 244 9.44 -3.34 6.81
N ARG A 245 8.66 -4.21 7.45
CA ARG A 245 9.11 -5.19 8.45
C ARG A 245 10.02 -6.26 7.81
N ARG A 246 9.71 -6.70 6.59
CA ARG A 246 10.61 -7.57 5.80
C ARG A 246 11.96 -6.88 5.53
N ASN A 247 11.94 -5.64 5.07
CA ASN A 247 13.16 -4.87 4.81
C ASN A 247 13.96 -4.61 6.10
N PHE A 248 13.28 -4.44 7.23
CA PHE A 248 13.91 -4.34 8.56
C PHE A 248 14.66 -5.61 8.94
N ILE A 249 14.03 -6.80 8.82
CA ILE A 249 14.69 -8.08 9.12
C ILE A 249 15.91 -8.27 8.22
N LEU A 250 15.79 -7.94 6.93
CA LEU A 250 16.90 -7.97 5.99
C LEU A 250 18.02 -6.98 6.32
N ASN A 251 17.81 -6.03 7.23
CA ASN A 251 18.84 -5.14 7.74
C ASN A 251 19.41 -5.57 9.09
N LEU A 252 18.92 -6.66 9.70
CA LEU A 252 19.51 -7.16 10.95
C LEU A 252 20.87 -7.83 10.67
N PRO A 253 21.88 -7.65 11.53
CA PRO A 253 23.14 -8.35 11.38
C PRO A 253 22.90 -9.87 11.46
N VAL A 254 23.55 -10.64 10.58
CA VAL A 254 23.54 -12.11 10.72
C VAL A 254 24.43 -12.42 11.92
N ALA A 255 23.92 -13.20 12.88
CA ALA A 255 24.69 -13.63 14.04
C ALA A 255 26.04 -14.24 13.60
N ASP A 256 27.11 -13.81 14.25
CA ASP A 256 28.51 -14.24 14.06
C ASP A 256 29.25 -13.79 12.78
N ALA A 257 28.69 -12.88 11.98
CA ALA A 257 29.49 -12.18 10.97
C ALA A 257 29.90 -10.80 11.49
N ASP A 258 31.21 -10.55 11.60
CA ASP A 258 31.80 -9.23 11.84
C ASP A 258 31.41 -8.30 10.67
N ASN A 259 30.22 -7.70 10.76
CA ASN A 259 29.52 -7.05 9.64
C ASN A 259 29.88 -5.56 9.48
N GLY A 260 30.99 -5.10 10.06
CA GLY A 260 31.39 -3.68 10.01
C GLY A 260 31.71 -3.15 8.62
N CYS A 261 31.75 -3.98 7.57
CA CYS A 261 32.32 -3.57 6.29
C CYS A 261 31.33 -3.42 5.13
N LEU A 262 30.10 -3.94 5.13
CA LEU A 262 29.21 -3.84 3.95
C LEU A 262 27.87 -3.13 4.21
N GLN A 263 27.36 -3.12 5.45
CA GLN A 263 26.10 -2.42 5.76
C GLN A 263 26.19 -0.90 5.57
N ASP A 264 27.37 -0.31 5.82
CA ASP A 264 27.65 1.10 5.54
C ASP A 264 27.94 1.39 4.05
N LYS A 265 28.13 0.36 3.21
CA LYS A 265 28.55 0.52 1.80
C LYS A 265 27.41 0.67 0.79
N PHE A 266 26.16 0.33 1.14
CA PHE A 266 25.02 0.42 0.21
C PHE A 266 24.09 1.56 0.62
N VAL A 267 24.45 2.78 0.25
CA VAL A 267 23.55 3.93 0.38
C VAL A 267 22.47 3.82 -0.71
N HIS A 268 21.33 3.20 -0.37
CA HIS A 268 20.19 2.98 -1.27
C HIS A 268 19.72 4.23 -2.04
N HIS A 269 20.02 5.43 -1.52
CA HIS A 269 19.61 6.71 -2.08
C HIS A 269 20.43 7.14 -3.30
N GLU A 270 21.58 6.52 -3.56
CA GLU A 270 22.45 6.85 -4.69
C GLU A 270 22.13 6.02 -5.95
N MET A 271 21.56 4.83 -5.79
CA MET A 271 21.25 3.93 -6.91
C MET A 271 19.94 4.25 -7.64
N ILE A 272 19.05 5.05 -7.03
CA ILE A 272 17.67 5.26 -7.49
C ILE A 272 17.41 6.74 -7.76
N HIS A 273 16.77 7.06 -8.89
CA HIS A 273 16.26 8.40 -9.15
C HIS A 273 15.16 8.77 -8.16
N ARG A 274 15.33 9.87 -7.40
CA ARG A 274 14.39 10.27 -6.33
C ARG A 274 12.94 10.41 -6.78
N TRP A 275 12.72 10.97 -7.97
CA TRP A 275 11.38 11.31 -8.47
C TRP A 275 10.75 10.21 -9.32
N LEU A 276 11.54 9.56 -10.18
CA LEU A 276 11.07 8.55 -11.12
C LEU A 276 11.16 7.11 -10.56
N LEU A 277 11.85 6.95 -9.43
CA LEU A 277 12.26 5.69 -8.81
C LEU A 277 12.97 4.69 -9.73
N GLY A 278 13.28 5.00 -10.99
CA GLY A 278 14.10 4.15 -11.83
C GLY A 278 15.51 3.98 -11.27
N PHE A 279 16.12 2.81 -11.47
CA PHE A 279 17.56 2.67 -11.24
C PHE A 279 18.32 3.49 -12.27
N HIS A 280 19.46 4.06 -11.88
CA HIS A 280 20.32 4.80 -12.82
C HIS A 280 20.86 3.87 -13.93
N ASP A 281 21.16 2.63 -13.57
CA ASP A 281 21.56 1.58 -14.50
C ASP A 281 20.34 0.94 -15.18
N ARG A 282 20.34 0.96 -16.51
CA ARG A 282 19.24 0.44 -17.33
C ARG A 282 19.10 -1.08 -17.27
N ALA A 283 20.19 -1.83 -17.09
CA ALA A 283 20.15 -3.28 -17.00
C ALA A 283 19.56 -3.72 -15.65
N VAL A 284 19.92 -3.01 -14.56
CA VAL A 284 19.32 -3.25 -13.23
C VAL A 284 17.83 -2.90 -13.23
N ASP A 285 17.44 -1.77 -13.85
CA ASP A 285 16.02 -1.41 -13.97
C ASP A 285 15.25 -2.43 -14.84
N ALA A 286 15.86 -2.93 -15.91
CA ALA A 286 15.27 -3.97 -16.75
C ALA A 286 14.99 -5.26 -15.99
N ALA A 287 15.98 -5.74 -15.23
CA ALA A 287 15.88 -6.92 -14.39
C ALA A 287 14.78 -6.77 -13.33
N PHE A 288 14.74 -5.60 -12.67
CA PHE A 288 13.70 -5.29 -11.71
C PHE A 288 12.30 -5.27 -12.34
N LEU A 289 12.15 -4.61 -13.50
CA LEU A 289 10.88 -4.50 -14.20
C LEU A 289 10.37 -5.85 -14.68
N LEU A 290 11.27 -6.71 -15.17
CA LEU A 290 10.92 -8.06 -15.58
C LEU A 290 10.30 -8.84 -14.41
N HIS A 291 10.89 -8.73 -13.21
CA HIS A 291 10.44 -9.44 -12.01
C HIS A 291 9.33 -8.74 -11.22
N TRP A 292 8.82 -7.60 -11.68
CA TRP A 292 7.91 -6.72 -10.91
C TRP A 292 6.67 -7.44 -10.34
N TYR A 293 6.00 -8.27 -11.13
CA TYR A 293 4.83 -9.04 -10.67
C TYR A 293 5.19 -10.29 -9.86
N LEU A 294 6.45 -10.72 -9.90
CA LEU A 294 6.94 -11.93 -9.26
C LEU A 294 7.77 -11.65 -7.99
N LEU A 295 8.13 -10.39 -7.74
CA LEU A 295 8.97 -9.97 -6.61
C LEU A 295 8.43 -10.40 -5.25
N ASP A 296 7.11 -10.32 -5.03
CA ASP A 296 6.49 -10.74 -3.78
C ASP A 296 6.13 -12.25 -3.71
N PRO A 297 5.55 -12.90 -4.75
CA PRO A 297 5.21 -14.33 -4.67
C PRO A 297 6.41 -15.27 -4.85
N CYS A 298 7.41 -14.85 -5.63
CA CYS A 298 8.60 -15.60 -5.99
C CYS A 298 9.86 -14.74 -5.74
N PRO A 299 10.06 -14.23 -4.50
CA PRO A 299 11.18 -13.34 -4.23
C PRO A 299 12.51 -14.02 -4.55
N TYR A 300 12.67 -15.31 -4.19
CA TYR A 300 13.96 -15.98 -4.22
C TYR A 300 14.27 -16.78 -5.48
N ASP A 301 13.36 -16.79 -6.45
CA ASP A 301 13.61 -17.49 -7.69
C ASP A 301 14.53 -16.66 -8.60
N ASP A 302 14.99 -17.29 -9.68
CA ASP A 302 15.82 -16.63 -10.69
C ASP A 302 14.96 -15.66 -11.49
N ILE A 303 15.42 -14.41 -11.61
CA ILE A 303 14.72 -13.35 -12.34
C ILE A 303 14.64 -13.64 -13.85
N TYR A 304 15.53 -14.49 -14.38
CA TYR A 304 15.53 -14.86 -15.80
C TYR A 304 14.84 -16.19 -16.08
N ASP A 305 14.28 -16.87 -15.08
CA ASP A 305 13.50 -18.09 -15.32
C ASP A 305 12.16 -17.75 -15.98
N ALA A 306 12.13 -17.96 -17.30
CA ALA A 306 10.99 -17.71 -18.16
C ALA A 306 9.73 -18.51 -17.78
N LEU A 307 9.85 -19.63 -17.05
CA LEU A 307 8.69 -20.44 -16.64
C LEU A 307 7.91 -19.80 -15.49
N LEU A 308 8.56 -19.00 -14.64
CA LEU A 308 7.90 -18.31 -13.52
C LEU A 308 6.83 -17.33 -14.02
N HIS A 309 7.06 -16.70 -15.18
CA HIS A 309 6.14 -15.71 -15.76
C HIS A 309 4.79 -16.31 -16.17
N ARG A 310 4.67 -17.64 -16.31
CA ARG A 310 3.36 -18.29 -16.51
C ARG A 310 2.44 -18.15 -15.30
N ARG A 311 2.99 -17.89 -14.10
CA ARG A 311 2.25 -17.79 -12.83
C ARG A 311 1.82 -16.36 -12.48
N VAL A 312 2.14 -15.36 -13.29
CA VAL A 312 1.88 -13.93 -13.02
C VAL A 312 0.40 -13.64 -12.77
N VAL A 313 -0.50 -14.29 -13.51
CA VAL A 313 -1.95 -14.16 -13.32
C VAL A 313 -2.40 -14.57 -11.92
N ARG A 314 -1.71 -15.52 -11.27
CA ARG A 314 -2.01 -15.90 -9.88
C ARG A 314 -1.70 -14.78 -8.89
N ALA A 315 -0.71 -13.93 -9.18
CA ALA A 315 -0.40 -12.77 -8.37
C ALA A 315 -1.44 -11.64 -8.52
N LEU A 316 -2.13 -11.58 -9.67
CA LEU A 316 -3.12 -10.55 -9.99
C LEU A 316 -4.58 -10.97 -9.71
N ARG A 317 -4.83 -12.25 -9.41
CA ARG A 317 -6.19 -12.79 -9.20
C ARG A 317 -6.95 -12.12 -8.05
N GLY A 318 -6.29 -11.89 -6.91
CA GLY A 318 -6.92 -11.29 -5.72
C GLY A 318 -7.39 -9.86 -6.00
N PRO A 319 -6.50 -8.98 -6.51
CA PRO A 319 -6.86 -7.63 -6.94
C PRO A 319 -7.97 -7.59 -7.98
N PHE A 320 -7.97 -8.54 -8.92
CA PHE A 320 -9.04 -8.68 -9.91
C PHE A 320 -10.39 -9.02 -9.26
N ILE A 321 -10.44 -10.05 -8.41
CA ILE A 321 -11.66 -10.43 -7.69
C ILE A 321 -12.16 -9.25 -6.85
N ASN A 322 -11.26 -8.57 -6.13
CA ASN A 322 -11.59 -7.39 -5.35
C ASN A 322 -12.19 -6.27 -6.20
N ALA A 323 -11.62 -5.98 -7.37
CA ALA A 323 -12.14 -4.96 -8.28
C ALA A 323 -13.56 -5.31 -8.77
N VAL A 324 -13.79 -6.56 -9.18
CA VAL A 324 -15.10 -7.03 -9.62
C VAL A 324 -16.12 -6.99 -8.48
N MET A 325 -15.76 -7.47 -7.30
CA MET A 325 -16.62 -7.43 -6.11
C MET A 325 -16.99 -6.00 -5.74
N CYS A 326 -16.04 -5.07 -5.70
CA CYS A 326 -16.32 -3.65 -5.46
C CYS A 326 -17.34 -3.08 -6.45
N GLN A 327 -17.23 -3.41 -7.74
CA GLN A 327 -18.20 -2.94 -8.74
C GLN A 327 -19.59 -3.55 -8.54
N MET A 328 -19.67 -4.81 -8.11
CA MET A 328 -20.95 -5.47 -7.80
C MET A 328 -21.62 -4.85 -6.57
N LEU A 329 -20.85 -4.52 -5.52
CA LEU A 329 -21.38 -3.89 -4.31
C LEU A 329 -21.90 -2.48 -4.58
N LEU A 330 -21.12 -1.70 -5.32
CA LEU A 330 -21.55 -0.35 -5.69
C LEU A 330 -22.78 -0.39 -6.62
N LEU A 331 -22.90 -1.39 -7.49
CA LEU A 331 -24.10 -1.59 -8.28
C LEU A 331 -25.32 -1.94 -7.42
N LEU A 332 -25.16 -2.81 -6.42
CA LEU A 332 -26.23 -3.12 -5.47
C LEU A 332 -26.69 -1.86 -4.75
N GLN A 333 -25.75 -1.01 -4.34
CA GLN A 333 -26.06 0.31 -3.78
C GLN A 333 -26.84 1.18 -4.79
N ASP A 334 -26.41 1.23 -6.05
CA ASP A 334 -27.08 2.03 -7.09
C ASP A 334 -28.56 1.60 -7.27
N PHE A 335 -28.85 0.29 -7.28
CA PHE A 335 -30.23 -0.23 -7.38
C PHE A 335 -31.12 0.24 -6.23
N VAL A 336 -30.56 0.33 -5.02
CA VAL A 336 -31.32 0.77 -3.82
C VAL A 336 -31.55 2.28 -3.80
N PHE A 337 -30.63 3.05 -4.38
CA PHE A 337 -30.72 4.51 -4.42
C PHE A 337 -31.59 5.03 -5.58
N PHE A 338 -31.55 4.36 -6.73
CA PHE A 338 -32.18 4.84 -7.97
C PHE A 338 -33.31 3.96 -8.50
N HIS A 339 -33.94 3.14 -7.63
CA HIS A 339 -35.11 2.34 -8.01
C HIS A 339 -36.18 3.17 -8.74
N ASP A 340 -36.36 4.43 -8.36
CA ASP A 340 -37.36 5.32 -8.93
C ASP A 340 -36.85 6.09 -10.19
N MET A 341 -35.60 5.88 -10.59
CA MET A 341 -34.92 6.55 -11.70
C MET A 341 -34.22 5.53 -12.63
N PRO A 342 -34.98 4.84 -13.49
CA PRO A 342 -34.46 3.74 -14.31
C PRO A 342 -33.37 4.17 -15.32
N SER A 343 -33.33 5.44 -15.72
CA SER A 343 -32.29 5.97 -16.61
C SER A 343 -30.91 6.06 -15.94
N VAL A 344 -30.87 6.36 -14.64
CA VAL A 344 -29.63 6.43 -13.84
C VAL A 344 -29.15 5.02 -13.52
N GLU A 345 -30.08 4.16 -13.11
CA GLU A 345 -29.82 2.74 -12.83
C GLU A 345 -29.23 2.01 -14.05
N THR A 346 -29.86 2.14 -15.22
CA THR A 346 -29.37 1.50 -16.46
C THR A 346 -28.00 2.03 -16.87
N THR A 347 -27.74 3.32 -16.72
CA THR A 347 -26.44 3.93 -17.01
C THR A 347 -25.36 3.42 -16.05
N ALA A 348 -25.66 3.32 -14.76
CA ALA A 348 -24.76 2.74 -13.76
C ALA A 348 -24.43 1.27 -14.05
N LEU A 349 -25.44 0.46 -14.39
CA LEU A 349 -25.27 -0.93 -14.81
C LEU A 349 -24.34 -1.04 -16.02
N LEU A 350 -24.58 -0.23 -17.07
CA LEU A 350 -23.79 -0.24 -18.30
C LEU A 350 -22.34 0.19 -18.05
N LEU A 351 -22.12 1.25 -17.27
CA LEU A 351 -20.77 1.73 -16.99
C LEU A 351 -20.00 0.75 -16.09
N ARG A 352 -20.62 0.17 -15.06
CA ARG A 352 -19.93 -0.78 -14.17
C ARG A 352 -19.71 -2.14 -14.80
N LEU A 353 -20.79 -2.81 -15.23
CA LEU A 353 -20.72 -4.20 -15.72
C LEU A 353 -20.53 -4.31 -17.22
N GLY A 354 -20.97 -3.31 -17.99
CA GLY A 354 -20.79 -3.28 -19.44
C GLY A 354 -19.42 -2.76 -19.89
N LEU A 355 -18.79 -1.87 -19.09
CA LEU A 355 -17.52 -1.24 -19.46
C LEU A 355 -16.38 -1.59 -18.49
N VAL A 356 -16.52 -1.30 -17.19
CA VAL A 356 -15.40 -1.46 -16.23
C VAL A 356 -15.01 -2.92 -16.01
N VAL A 357 -15.95 -3.80 -15.70
CA VAL A 357 -15.66 -5.23 -15.47
C VAL A 357 -15.04 -5.90 -16.72
N PRO A 358 -15.59 -5.73 -17.94
CA PRO A 358 -15.00 -6.27 -19.15
C PRO A 358 -13.60 -5.73 -19.44
N ALA A 359 -13.32 -4.45 -19.15
CA ALA A 359 -11.98 -3.89 -19.28
C ALA A 359 -10.97 -4.61 -18.38
N TYR A 360 -11.32 -4.91 -17.12
CA TYR A 360 -10.47 -5.69 -16.22
C TYR A 360 -10.31 -7.15 -16.65
N VAL A 361 -11.36 -7.78 -17.20
CA VAL A 361 -11.28 -9.15 -17.77
C VAL A 361 -10.34 -9.17 -18.97
N ALA A 362 -10.46 -8.21 -19.88
CA ALA A 362 -9.60 -8.06 -21.04
C ALA A 362 -8.14 -7.82 -20.63
N PHE A 363 -7.89 -7.00 -19.60
CA PHE A 363 -6.58 -6.81 -19.02
C PHE A 363 -5.96 -8.12 -18.52
N MET A 364 -6.72 -8.90 -17.74
CA MET A 364 -6.25 -10.19 -17.22
C MET A 364 -5.94 -11.18 -18.35
N GLY A 365 -6.78 -11.24 -19.38
CA GLY A 365 -6.57 -12.05 -20.58
C GLY A 365 -5.32 -11.63 -21.35
N ALA A 366 -5.11 -10.33 -21.55
CA ALA A 366 -3.92 -9.81 -22.23
C ALA A 366 -2.63 -10.10 -21.45
N VAL A 367 -2.62 -9.90 -20.12
CA VAL A 367 -1.45 -10.25 -19.28
C VAL A 367 -1.17 -11.74 -19.33
N TYR A 368 -2.21 -12.59 -19.32
CA TYR A 368 -2.05 -14.04 -19.49
C TYR A 368 -1.36 -14.39 -20.81
N VAL A 369 -1.84 -13.83 -21.92
CA VAL A 369 -1.28 -14.07 -23.27
C VAL A 369 0.16 -13.57 -23.34
N LEU A 370 0.41 -12.32 -22.91
CA LEU A 370 1.73 -11.70 -22.92
C LEU A 370 2.76 -12.50 -22.12
N SER A 371 2.40 -12.94 -20.90
CA SER A 371 3.33 -13.69 -20.05
C SER A 371 3.62 -15.10 -20.57
N HIS A 372 2.62 -15.75 -21.20
CA HIS A 372 2.81 -17.06 -21.84
C HIS A 372 3.62 -16.97 -23.13
N LEU A 373 3.40 -15.93 -23.94
CA LEU A 373 4.21 -15.68 -25.13
C LEU A 373 5.67 -15.41 -24.77
N TYR A 374 5.92 -14.60 -23.74
CA TYR A 374 7.28 -14.38 -23.22
C TYR A 374 7.94 -15.69 -22.79
N SER A 375 7.23 -16.51 -22.00
CA SER A 375 7.72 -17.82 -21.55
C SER A 375 8.03 -18.77 -22.71
N ARG A 376 7.20 -18.79 -23.77
CA ARG A 376 7.43 -19.62 -24.96
C ARG A 376 8.62 -19.15 -25.79
N ARG A 377 8.83 -17.82 -25.93
CA ARG A 377 9.94 -17.24 -26.70
C ARG A 377 11.31 -17.57 -26.13
N GLN A 378 11.46 -17.57 -24.82
CA GLN A 378 12.73 -17.88 -24.17
C GLN A 378 13.08 -19.39 -24.22
N VAL A 379 12.11 -20.25 -24.54
CA VAL A 379 12.28 -21.71 -24.62
C VAL A 379 12.47 -22.20 -26.07
N LEU A 380 12.17 -21.38 -27.09
CA LEU A 380 12.20 -21.75 -28.51
C LEU A 380 13.18 -20.85 -29.31
N PRO A 381 13.84 -21.36 -30.36
CA PRO A 381 14.74 -20.56 -31.20
C PRO A 381 13.97 -19.45 -31.97
N PRO A 382 14.63 -18.32 -32.28
CA PRO A 382 13.96 -17.12 -32.80
C PRO A 382 13.39 -17.33 -34.21
N GLY A 383 12.16 -16.86 -34.45
CA GLY A 383 11.48 -16.86 -35.76
C GLY A 383 10.82 -15.51 -36.09
N ARG A 384 10.27 -15.35 -37.30
CA ARG A 384 9.84 -14.07 -37.93
C ARG A 384 8.86 -13.17 -37.14
N LEU A 385 8.14 -13.69 -36.13
CA LEU A 385 7.30 -12.87 -35.23
C LEU A 385 8.13 -12.06 -34.20
N ALA A 386 9.43 -12.36 -34.08
CA ALA A 386 10.39 -11.64 -33.24
C ALA A 386 10.66 -10.20 -33.74
N GLU A 387 10.48 -9.98 -35.05
CA GLU A 387 10.73 -8.69 -35.69
C GLU A 387 9.59 -7.69 -35.43
N PHE A 388 8.34 -8.17 -35.29
CA PHE A 388 7.17 -7.33 -35.03
C PHE A 388 7.10 -6.81 -33.58
N LEU A 389 7.81 -7.43 -32.64
CA LEU A 389 7.78 -7.08 -31.21
C LEU A 389 9.09 -6.52 -30.66
N GLY A 390 10.07 -6.29 -31.53
CA GLY A 390 11.22 -5.42 -31.29
C GLY A 390 12.28 -5.97 -30.32
N ASP A 391 13.51 -5.98 -30.81
CA ASP A 391 14.77 -6.28 -30.11
C ASP A 391 15.19 -5.20 -29.08
N LYS A 392 14.21 -4.54 -28.42
CA LYS A 392 14.44 -3.32 -27.63
C LYS A 392 13.82 -3.27 -26.23
N THR A 393 13.19 -4.32 -25.71
CA THR A 393 12.55 -4.23 -24.38
C THR A 393 13.43 -4.78 -23.27
N ASN A 394 14.30 -3.91 -22.75
CA ASN A 394 14.96 -3.98 -21.43
C ASN A 394 13.92 -4.09 -20.27
N GLY A 395 13.08 -5.14 -20.25
CA GLY A 395 12.00 -5.32 -19.26
C GLY A 395 10.90 -6.32 -19.64
N GLY A 396 11.01 -7.02 -20.76
CA GLY A 396 10.07 -8.06 -21.18
C GLY A 396 8.66 -7.54 -21.49
N TYR A 397 7.62 -8.29 -21.09
CA TYR A 397 6.21 -7.93 -21.35
C TYR A 397 5.61 -6.95 -20.33
N VAL A 398 6.32 -6.66 -19.24
CA VAL A 398 5.82 -5.83 -18.14
C VAL A 398 5.53 -4.39 -18.57
N PRO A 399 6.36 -3.69 -19.37
CA PRO A 399 6.03 -2.36 -19.86
C PRO A 399 4.70 -2.32 -20.63
N ALA A 400 4.44 -3.30 -21.49
CA ALA A 400 3.16 -3.41 -22.21
C ALA A 400 1.99 -3.65 -21.25
N ALA A 401 2.17 -4.52 -20.25
CA ALA A 401 1.16 -4.74 -19.21
C ALA A 401 0.88 -3.47 -18.39
N GLN A 402 1.88 -2.63 -18.13
CA GLN A 402 1.73 -1.35 -17.43
C GLN A 402 1.00 -0.30 -18.27
N ILE A 403 1.25 -0.23 -19.59
CA ILE A 403 0.49 0.64 -20.48
C ILE A 403 -0.98 0.22 -20.50
N LEU A 404 -1.23 -1.10 -20.64
CA LEU A 404 -2.59 -1.63 -20.65
C LEU A 404 -3.33 -1.40 -19.33
N SER A 405 -2.65 -1.57 -18.19
CA SER A 405 -3.25 -1.25 -16.89
C SER A 405 -3.59 0.24 -16.78
N GLY A 406 -2.75 1.12 -17.32
CA GLY A 406 -3.03 2.55 -17.41
C GLY A 406 -4.29 2.88 -18.21
N VAL A 407 -4.50 2.21 -19.35
CA VAL A 407 -5.72 2.36 -20.17
C VAL A 407 -6.96 1.91 -19.40
N VAL A 408 -6.91 0.72 -18.79
CA VAL A 408 -8.04 0.15 -18.02
C VAL A 408 -8.40 1.01 -16.83
N VAL A 409 -7.39 1.55 -16.14
CA VAL A 409 -7.57 2.54 -15.07
C VAL A 409 -8.26 3.80 -15.58
N SER A 410 -7.82 4.32 -16.72
CA SER A 410 -8.44 5.53 -17.30
C SER A 410 -9.90 5.28 -17.67
N ILE A 411 -10.23 4.10 -18.21
CA ILE A 411 -11.62 3.68 -18.49
C ILE A 411 -12.44 3.64 -17.19
N HIS A 412 -11.90 3.04 -16.12
CA HIS A 412 -12.59 2.96 -14.84
C HIS A 412 -12.84 4.34 -14.23
N LEU A 413 -11.81 5.19 -14.17
CA LEU A 413 -11.95 6.54 -13.63
C LEU A 413 -12.88 7.41 -14.47
N ALA A 414 -12.80 7.33 -15.80
CA ALA A 414 -13.71 8.05 -16.69
C ALA A 414 -15.16 7.58 -16.50
N ALA A 415 -15.41 6.27 -16.35
CA ALA A 415 -16.75 5.75 -16.07
C ALA A 415 -17.32 6.28 -14.75
N MET A 416 -16.52 6.32 -13.68
CA MET A 416 -16.95 6.88 -12.39
C MET A 416 -17.16 8.39 -12.47
N ALA A 417 -16.29 9.11 -13.18
CA ALA A 417 -16.42 10.55 -13.41
C ALA A 417 -17.71 10.90 -14.19
N THR A 418 -18.04 10.12 -15.23
CA THR A 418 -19.30 10.25 -15.97
C THR A 418 -20.50 10.03 -15.05
N LEU A 419 -20.45 9.06 -14.13
CA LEU A 419 -21.53 8.85 -13.17
C LEU A 419 -21.74 10.05 -12.25
N VAL A 420 -20.67 10.68 -11.75
CA VAL A 420 -20.80 11.90 -10.92
C VAL A 420 -21.56 12.99 -11.67
N LEU A 421 -21.15 13.29 -12.90
CA LEU A 421 -21.77 14.34 -13.71
C LEU A 421 -23.20 13.98 -14.11
N TYR A 422 -23.44 12.73 -14.49
CA TYR A 422 -24.75 12.27 -14.93
C TYR A 422 -25.77 12.25 -13.79
N VAL A 423 -25.38 11.73 -12.61
CA VAL A 423 -26.24 11.72 -11.43
C VAL A 423 -26.60 13.14 -11.03
N HIS A 424 -25.64 14.07 -10.98
CA HIS A 424 -25.95 15.47 -10.71
C HIS A 424 -26.92 16.06 -11.74
N SER A 425 -26.71 15.79 -13.02
CA SER A 425 -27.61 16.28 -14.08
C SER A 425 -29.02 15.71 -14.01
N ALA A 426 -29.18 14.49 -13.47
CA ALA A 426 -30.46 13.80 -13.37
C ALA A 426 -31.23 14.14 -12.10
N THR A 427 -30.55 14.31 -10.96
CA THR A 427 -31.20 14.57 -9.66
C THR A 427 -31.26 16.05 -9.30
N HIS A 428 -30.37 16.87 -9.87
CA HIS A 428 -30.10 18.25 -9.44
C HIS A 428 -29.77 18.37 -7.93
N ASP A 429 -29.35 17.28 -7.29
CA ASP A 429 -29.03 17.22 -5.87
C ASP A 429 -27.53 16.97 -5.67
N GLY A 430 -26.85 17.93 -5.01
CA GLY A 430 -25.43 17.86 -4.69
C GLY A 430 -25.11 16.73 -3.71
N SER A 431 -25.98 16.44 -2.76
CA SER A 431 -25.69 15.46 -1.70
C SER A 431 -25.59 14.03 -2.23
N THR A 432 -26.41 13.70 -3.23
CA THR A 432 -26.32 12.43 -3.95
C THR A 432 -25.07 12.39 -4.86
N ALA A 433 -24.73 13.48 -5.53
CA ALA A 433 -23.51 13.58 -6.34
C ALA A 433 -22.22 13.41 -5.51
N ASP A 434 -22.20 13.87 -4.27
CA ASP A 434 -21.08 13.71 -3.33
C ASP A 434 -20.79 12.23 -3.01
N VAL A 435 -21.82 11.39 -2.93
CA VAL A 435 -21.67 9.95 -2.72
C VAL A 435 -20.99 9.30 -3.94
N TYR A 436 -21.34 9.71 -5.15
CA TYR A 436 -20.66 9.26 -6.36
C TYR A 436 -19.24 9.81 -6.48
N LEU A 437 -19.01 11.04 -6.01
CA LEU A 437 -17.66 11.59 -5.92
C LEU A 437 -16.81 10.74 -4.98
N MET A 438 -17.32 10.33 -3.81
CA MET A 438 -16.61 9.36 -2.96
C MET A 438 -16.26 8.08 -3.71
N GLY A 439 -17.18 7.56 -4.55
CA GLY A 439 -16.94 6.43 -5.44
C GLY A 439 -15.76 6.67 -6.41
N LEU A 440 -15.73 7.84 -7.06
CA LEU A 440 -14.61 8.26 -7.92
C LEU A 440 -13.29 8.37 -7.13
N LEU A 441 -13.30 9.00 -5.96
CA LEU A 441 -12.11 9.14 -5.10
C LEU A 441 -11.61 7.77 -4.61
N ASN A 442 -12.52 6.85 -4.31
CA ASN A 442 -12.21 5.45 -3.99
C ASN A 442 -11.57 4.74 -5.18
N ALA A 443 -12.07 4.97 -6.40
CA ALA A 443 -11.47 4.43 -7.62
C ALA A 443 -10.06 4.99 -7.87
N VAL A 444 -9.83 6.30 -7.67
CA VAL A 444 -8.48 6.91 -7.75
C VAL A 444 -7.54 6.24 -6.75
N LEU A 445 -7.94 6.14 -5.49
CA LEU A 445 -7.12 5.52 -4.45
C LEU A 445 -6.92 4.03 -4.68
N PHE A 446 -7.90 3.34 -5.25
CA PHE A 446 -7.76 1.95 -5.63
C PHE A 446 -6.55 1.80 -6.56
N VAL A 447 -6.37 2.64 -7.58
CA VAL A 447 -5.18 2.58 -8.46
C VAL A 447 -3.86 2.66 -7.68
N HIS A 448 -3.80 3.57 -6.72
CA HIS A 448 -2.59 3.85 -5.93
C HIS A 448 -2.36 2.85 -4.78
N ARG A 449 -3.37 2.08 -4.39
CA ARG A 449 -3.33 1.07 -3.32
C ARG A 449 -3.49 -0.36 -3.84
N SER A 450 -3.76 -0.53 -5.13
CA SER A 450 -4.20 -1.80 -5.69
C SER A 450 -3.06 -2.80 -5.72
N GLY A 451 -3.41 -4.06 -5.41
CA GLY A 451 -2.53 -5.19 -5.66
C GLY A 451 -2.35 -5.51 -7.14
N PHE A 452 -2.96 -4.77 -8.08
CA PHE A 452 -2.63 -4.85 -9.51
C PHE A 452 -1.19 -4.45 -9.81
N ARG A 453 -0.45 -3.92 -8.82
CA ARG A 453 0.96 -3.53 -8.92
C ARG A 453 1.16 -2.66 -10.15
N ILE A 454 0.46 -1.55 -10.20
CA ILE A 454 0.71 -0.52 -11.21
C ILE A 454 1.89 0.30 -10.70
N ARG A 455 2.85 0.59 -11.57
CA ARG A 455 3.99 1.44 -11.23
C ARG A 455 3.49 2.82 -10.83
N PHE A 456 4.14 3.45 -9.84
CA PHE A 456 3.66 4.74 -9.32
C PHE A 456 3.64 5.80 -10.42
N VAL A 457 4.61 5.78 -11.35
CA VAL A 457 4.69 6.71 -12.48
C VAL A 457 3.44 6.59 -13.36
N VAL A 458 3.09 5.36 -13.74
CA VAL A 458 1.94 5.08 -14.60
C VAL A 458 0.65 5.43 -13.89
N ALA A 459 0.49 4.98 -12.64
CA ALA A 459 -0.66 5.30 -11.81
C ALA A 459 -0.87 6.80 -11.66
N THR A 460 0.20 7.56 -11.36
CA THR A 460 0.14 9.01 -11.15
C THR A 460 -0.19 9.75 -12.43
N TYR A 461 0.43 9.40 -13.57
CA TYR A 461 0.13 10.07 -14.84
C TYR A 461 -1.30 9.81 -15.29
N THR A 462 -1.79 8.58 -15.20
CA THR A 462 -3.14 8.24 -15.67
C THR A 462 -4.22 8.82 -14.78
N THR A 463 -4.04 8.80 -13.45
CA THR A 463 -4.99 9.41 -12.51
C THR A 463 -4.98 10.93 -12.64
N THR A 464 -3.81 11.57 -12.74
CA THR A 464 -3.70 13.02 -12.94
C THR A 464 -4.35 13.44 -14.26
N ALA A 465 -4.05 12.76 -15.36
CA ALA A 465 -4.64 13.09 -16.66
C ALA A 465 -6.17 12.94 -16.65
N THR A 466 -6.69 11.86 -16.08
CA THR A 466 -8.14 11.63 -16.02
C THR A 466 -8.84 12.62 -15.09
N ILE A 467 -8.24 12.98 -13.95
CA ILE A 467 -8.80 13.97 -13.03
C ILE A 467 -8.73 15.38 -13.62
N LEU A 468 -7.68 15.73 -14.37
CA LEU A 468 -7.63 17.01 -15.10
C LEU A 468 -8.78 17.11 -16.12
N LEU A 469 -9.02 16.05 -16.91
CA LEU A 469 -10.16 15.99 -17.83
C LEU A 469 -11.50 16.09 -17.09
N PHE A 470 -11.63 15.42 -15.95
CA PHE A 470 -12.82 15.53 -15.11
C PHE A 470 -13.03 16.96 -14.58
N VAL A 471 -11.99 17.63 -14.11
CA VAL A 471 -12.07 19.03 -13.66
C VAL A 471 -12.52 19.95 -14.80
N LEU A 472 -11.99 19.76 -16.01
CA LEU A 472 -12.43 20.53 -17.18
C LEU A 472 -13.91 20.30 -17.48
N ALA A 473 -14.39 19.05 -17.43
CA ALA A 473 -15.79 18.73 -17.63
C ALA A 473 -16.71 19.30 -16.53
N MET A 474 -16.25 19.31 -15.27
CA MET A 474 -16.99 19.89 -14.15
C MET A 474 -17.17 21.40 -14.29
N VAL A 475 -16.17 22.13 -14.78
CA VAL A 475 -16.25 23.59 -14.98
C VAL A 475 -17.42 23.97 -15.90
N GLU A 476 -17.73 23.12 -16.88
CA GLU A 476 -18.85 23.34 -17.82
C GLU A 476 -20.19 22.80 -17.29
N SER A 477 -20.16 21.75 -16.46
CA SER A 477 -21.35 20.97 -16.11
C SER A 477 -21.92 21.25 -14.72
N LEU A 478 -21.13 21.83 -13.81
CA LEU A 478 -21.48 22.02 -12.40
C LEU A 478 -21.43 23.51 -12.01
N PRO A 479 -22.23 23.92 -11.01
CA PRO A 479 -22.16 25.29 -10.48
C PRO A 479 -20.82 25.54 -9.75
N ARG A 480 -20.48 26.83 -9.61
CA ARG A 480 -19.14 27.28 -9.18
C ARG A 480 -18.72 26.79 -7.80
N ASP A 481 -19.68 26.78 -6.88
CA ASP A 481 -19.53 26.22 -5.54
C ASP A 481 -19.12 24.74 -5.62
N LEU A 482 -19.89 23.92 -6.32
CA LEU A 482 -19.69 22.48 -6.31
C LEU A 482 -18.40 22.04 -7.03
N TRP A 483 -18.10 22.56 -8.22
CA TRP A 483 -16.91 22.10 -8.95
C TRP A 483 -15.59 22.51 -8.28
N LEU A 484 -15.55 23.66 -7.59
CA LEU A 484 -14.35 24.10 -6.87
C LEU A 484 -14.05 23.16 -5.70
N GLU A 485 -15.07 22.80 -4.91
CA GLU A 485 -14.93 21.83 -3.83
C GLU A 485 -14.43 20.48 -4.36
N TYR A 486 -15.05 19.99 -5.42
CA TYR A 486 -14.70 18.71 -6.03
C TYR A 486 -13.29 18.72 -6.59
N ALA A 487 -12.87 19.83 -7.21
CA ALA A 487 -11.51 19.99 -7.72
C ALA A 487 -10.47 19.98 -6.59
N ILE A 488 -10.70 20.71 -5.49
CA ILE A 488 -9.78 20.73 -4.33
C ILE A 488 -9.62 19.31 -3.77
N VAL A 489 -10.74 18.60 -3.55
CA VAL A 489 -10.73 17.25 -3.00
C VAL A 489 -10.06 16.28 -3.97
N ALA A 490 -10.41 16.29 -5.25
CA ALA A 490 -9.85 15.38 -6.25
C ALA A 490 -8.33 15.57 -6.42
N VAL A 491 -7.85 16.82 -6.48
CA VAL A 491 -6.42 17.13 -6.58
C VAL A 491 -5.68 16.67 -5.31
N ALA A 492 -6.25 16.91 -4.12
CA ALA A 492 -5.66 16.45 -2.87
C ALA A 492 -5.56 14.92 -2.82
N VAL A 493 -6.60 14.21 -3.25
CA VAL A 493 -6.63 12.73 -3.27
C VAL A 493 -5.62 12.16 -4.27
N VAL A 494 -5.49 12.75 -5.47
CA VAL A 494 -4.46 12.34 -6.46
C VAL A 494 -3.05 12.54 -5.88
N GLY A 495 -2.77 13.71 -5.29
CA GLY A 495 -1.46 13.99 -4.70
C GLY A 495 -1.10 13.03 -3.56
N LEU A 496 -2.03 12.80 -2.63
CA LEU A 496 -1.81 11.86 -1.53
C LEU A 496 -1.73 10.41 -2.01
N GLY A 497 -2.53 10.02 -3.01
CA GLY A 497 -2.46 8.72 -3.66
C GLY A 497 -1.10 8.49 -4.32
N ALA A 498 -0.59 9.47 -5.06
CA ALA A 498 0.73 9.41 -5.68
C ALA A 498 1.83 9.14 -4.64
N VAL A 499 1.80 9.82 -3.49
CA VAL A 499 2.73 9.60 -2.37
C VAL A 499 2.63 8.16 -1.84
N THR A 500 1.42 7.62 -1.66
CA THR A 500 1.25 6.23 -1.19
C THR A 500 1.83 5.20 -2.18
N SER A 501 1.62 5.39 -3.48
CA SER A 501 2.15 4.49 -4.50
C SER A 501 3.67 4.62 -4.69
N HIS A 502 4.20 5.84 -4.53
CA HIS A 502 5.64 6.12 -4.55
C HIS A 502 6.35 5.38 -3.41
N GLU A 503 5.77 5.39 -2.21
CA GLU A 503 6.30 4.64 -1.08
C GLU A 503 6.30 3.12 -1.33
N GLU A 504 5.19 2.56 -1.82
CA GLU A 504 5.12 1.12 -2.09
C GLU A 504 6.18 0.69 -3.12
N GLU A 505 6.36 1.43 -4.21
CA GLU A 505 7.41 1.14 -5.20
C GLU A 505 8.81 1.32 -4.63
N SER A 506 9.04 2.36 -3.81
CA SER A 506 10.31 2.56 -3.11
C SER A 506 10.67 1.37 -2.21
N LEU A 507 9.71 0.83 -1.45
CA LEU A 507 9.92 -0.32 -0.57
C LEU A 507 10.29 -1.59 -1.35
N ARG A 508 9.66 -1.80 -2.52
CA ARG A 508 9.99 -2.92 -3.42
C ARG A 508 11.38 -2.79 -4.03
N ARG A 509 11.80 -1.59 -4.42
CA ARG A 509 13.14 -1.37 -4.99
C ARG A 509 14.23 -1.54 -3.94
N VAL A 510 14.01 -1.02 -2.72
CA VAL A 510 14.90 -1.26 -1.58
C VAL A 510 15.00 -2.75 -1.28
N PHE A 511 13.87 -3.47 -1.29
CA PHE A 511 13.87 -4.92 -1.13
C PHE A 511 14.72 -5.62 -2.19
N PHE A 512 14.57 -5.25 -3.47
CA PHE A 512 15.34 -5.84 -4.57
C PHE A 512 16.87 -5.69 -4.38
N ILE A 513 17.32 -4.54 -3.89
CA ILE A 513 18.73 -4.30 -3.52
C ILE A 513 19.12 -5.13 -2.30
N LEU A 514 18.38 -5.02 -1.20
CA LEU A 514 18.69 -5.71 0.07
C LEU A 514 18.77 -7.22 -0.10
N GLN A 515 17.89 -7.75 -0.94
CA GLN A 515 17.90 -9.16 -1.29
C GLN A 515 19.19 -9.56 -2.02
N ALA A 516 19.62 -8.79 -3.02
CA ALA A 516 20.89 -9.05 -3.72
C ALA A 516 22.08 -9.03 -2.76
N VAL A 517 22.19 -7.98 -1.94
CA VAL A 517 23.24 -7.83 -0.94
C VAL A 517 23.29 -9.03 0.01
N ARG A 518 22.12 -9.46 0.50
CA ARG A 518 22.05 -10.60 1.42
C ARG A 518 22.41 -11.92 0.75
N ARG A 519 22.07 -12.10 -0.52
CA ARG A 519 22.51 -13.28 -1.28
C ARG A 519 24.04 -13.29 -1.43
N LEU A 520 24.66 -12.15 -1.69
CA LEU A 520 26.12 -12.04 -1.77
C LEU A 520 26.79 -12.35 -0.42
N HIS A 521 26.30 -11.77 0.68
CA HIS A 521 26.79 -12.09 2.03
C HIS A 521 26.67 -13.58 2.33
N PHE A 522 25.55 -14.19 1.95
CA PHE A 522 25.36 -15.63 2.12
C PHE A 522 26.38 -16.42 1.29
N ARG A 523 26.64 -16.05 0.03
CA ARG A 523 27.62 -16.71 -0.83
C ARG A 523 29.01 -16.65 -0.21
N GLU A 524 29.45 -15.48 0.26
CA GLU A 524 30.76 -15.31 0.92
C GLU A 524 30.88 -16.16 2.19
N TRP A 525 29.86 -16.09 3.05
CA TRP A 525 29.79 -16.90 4.26
C TRP A 525 29.83 -18.40 3.94
N PHE A 526 29.06 -18.83 2.93
CA PHE A 526 29.00 -20.22 2.50
C PHE A 526 30.32 -20.69 1.91
N GLN A 527 30.98 -19.89 1.06
CA GLN A 527 32.32 -20.21 0.54
C GLN A 527 33.36 -20.31 1.67
N THR A 528 33.24 -19.46 2.70
CA THR A 528 34.11 -19.52 3.88
C THR A 528 33.88 -20.80 4.67
N LEU A 529 32.62 -21.20 4.86
CA LEU A 529 32.28 -22.50 5.44
C LEU A 529 32.75 -23.66 4.57
N ASP A 530 32.68 -23.51 3.25
CA ASP A 530 33.02 -24.60 2.34
C ASP A 530 34.50 -24.97 2.42
N ARG A 531 35.36 -23.96 2.64
CA ARG A 531 36.79 -24.12 2.94
C ARG A 531 37.07 -24.87 4.24
N VAL A 532 36.12 -24.97 5.16
CA VAL A 532 36.29 -25.75 6.39
C VAL A 532 36.15 -27.24 6.07
N PRO A 533 37.19 -28.07 6.29
CA PRO A 533 37.14 -29.49 5.99
C PRO A 533 36.02 -30.20 6.75
N LEU A 534 35.35 -31.18 6.10
CA LEU A 534 34.23 -31.93 6.68
C LEU A 534 34.54 -32.54 8.05
N TRP A 535 35.75 -33.04 8.27
CA TRP A 535 36.17 -33.61 9.56
C TRP A 535 36.20 -32.56 10.68
N MET A 536 36.55 -31.32 10.36
CA MET A 536 36.60 -30.21 11.31
C MET A 536 35.18 -29.73 11.64
N ARG A 537 34.29 -29.67 10.65
CA ARG A 537 32.84 -29.40 10.88
C ARG A 537 32.22 -30.44 11.80
N ARG A 538 32.46 -31.73 11.56
CA ARG A 538 31.98 -32.82 12.43
C ARG A 538 32.53 -32.65 13.85
N ARG A 539 33.83 -32.39 14.00
CA ARG A 539 34.47 -32.18 15.31
C ARG A 539 33.92 -30.96 16.06
N LEU A 540 33.61 -29.87 15.36
CA LEU A 540 32.95 -28.68 15.92
C LEU A 540 31.53 -28.99 16.38
N VAL A 541 30.73 -29.72 15.58
CA VAL A 541 29.39 -30.15 15.99
C VAL A 541 29.46 -31.03 17.24
N THR A 542 30.34 -32.03 17.27
CA THR A 542 30.49 -32.90 18.46
C THR A 542 30.95 -32.13 19.69
N ARG A 543 31.86 -31.15 19.52
CA ARG A 543 32.28 -30.23 20.60
C ARG A 543 31.11 -29.39 21.09
N LEU A 544 30.33 -28.82 20.18
CA LEU A 544 29.19 -27.95 20.48
C LEU A 544 28.06 -28.73 21.18
N GLU A 545 27.79 -29.96 20.75
CA GLU A 545 26.90 -30.90 21.44
C GLU A 545 27.40 -31.24 22.84
N SER A 546 28.70 -31.51 23.00
CA SER A 546 29.28 -31.79 24.32
C SER A 546 29.22 -30.58 25.27
N VAL A 547 29.37 -29.36 24.73
CA VAL A 547 29.25 -28.11 25.49
C VAL A 547 27.79 -27.88 25.88
N ARG A 548 26.84 -28.08 24.97
CA ARG A 548 25.39 -28.00 25.25
C ARG A 548 24.97 -29.03 26.30
N ALA A 549 25.47 -30.26 26.22
CA ALA A 549 25.21 -31.30 27.21
C ALA A 549 25.77 -30.94 28.60
N LYS A 550 26.98 -30.37 28.67
CA LYS A 550 27.58 -29.88 29.93
C LYS A 550 26.82 -28.69 30.52
N LEU A 551 26.37 -27.76 29.69
CA LEU A 551 25.52 -26.63 30.08
C LEU A 551 24.14 -27.08 30.55
N ALA A 552 23.55 -28.08 29.91
CA ALA A 552 22.29 -28.69 30.34
C ALA A 552 22.42 -29.33 31.73
N HIS A 553 23.55 -29.94 32.06
CA HIS A 553 23.83 -30.48 33.39
C HIS A 553 24.05 -29.40 34.47
N HIS A 554 24.46 -28.19 34.11
CA HIS A 554 24.70 -27.08 35.06
C HIS A 554 23.48 -26.17 35.25
N ARG A 555 22.41 -26.35 34.47
CA ARG A 555 21.16 -25.59 34.60
C ARG A 555 20.30 -26.24 35.69
N LYS A 556 20.15 -25.59 36.85
CA LYS A 556 19.15 -25.99 37.88
C LYS A 556 17.77 -26.16 37.23
N PRO A 557 16.91 -27.09 37.70
CA PRO A 557 15.54 -27.23 37.21
C PRO A 557 14.75 -25.99 37.62
N SER A 558 14.78 -24.98 36.77
CA SER A 558 14.04 -23.74 36.91
C SER A 558 13.17 -23.62 35.68
N LEU A 559 11.89 -23.93 35.92
CA LEU A 559 10.78 -24.08 34.99
C LEU A 559 11.00 -25.10 33.86
N PRO A 560 9.92 -25.78 33.42
CA PRO A 560 9.97 -26.54 32.18
C PRO A 560 10.56 -25.65 31.07
N PRO A 561 11.23 -26.23 30.06
CA PRO A 561 11.51 -25.48 28.83
C PRO A 561 10.21 -24.75 28.48
N PRO A 562 10.24 -23.45 28.10
CA PRO A 562 9.03 -22.86 27.53
C PRO A 562 8.57 -23.88 26.50
N GLU A 563 7.35 -24.39 26.66
CA GLU A 563 6.74 -25.23 25.64
C GLU A 563 7.11 -24.57 24.31
N PRO A 564 7.66 -25.31 23.34
CA PRO A 564 7.95 -24.72 22.04
C PRO A 564 6.69 -23.97 21.68
N GLN A 565 6.72 -22.62 21.68
CA GLN A 565 5.50 -21.82 21.66
C GLN A 565 4.74 -22.27 20.43
N GLN A 566 3.77 -23.14 20.64
CA GLN A 566 3.40 -24.12 19.62
C GLN A 566 2.52 -23.49 18.55
N ASN A 567 2.38 -22.17 18.60
CA ASN A 567 1.53 -21.35 17.75
C ASN A 567 2.18 -20.04 17.28
N GLU A 568 3.48 -19.78 17.51
CA GLU A 568 4.15 -18.66 16.81
C GLU A 568 4.59 -19.14 15.43
N THR A 569 3.61 -19.19 14.52
CA THR A 569 3.81 -19.58 13.12
C THR A 569 4.82 -18.65 12.48
N THR A 570 5.91 -19.25 12.01
CA THR A 570 6.91 -18.60 11.18
C THR A 570 6.23 -18.01 9.93
N ILE A 571 6.07 -16.69 9.91
CA ILE A 571 5.38 -15.99 8.82
C ILE A 571 6.16 -16.14 7.52
N GLN A 572 5.51 -16.71 6.51
CA GLN A 572 5.93 -16.57 5.12
C GLN A 572 5.32 -15.29 4.57
N VAL A 573 6.13 -14.23 4.44
CA VAL A 573 5.69 -12.92 3.91
C VAL A 573 4.85 -13.01 2.62
N PRO A 574 5.17 -13.86 1.62
CA PRO A 574 4.34 -14.02 0.43
C PRO A 574 2.94 -14.58 0.72
N ALA A 575 2.82 -15.50 1.68
CA ALA A 575 1.56 -16.11 2.09
C ALA A 575 0.68 -15.10 2.84
N GLU A 576 1.27 -14.32 3.75
CA GLU A 576 0.55 -13.26 4.47
C GLU A 576 0.12 -12.10 3.55
N LEU A 577 0.93 -11.74 2.54
CA LEU A 577 0.55 -10.72 1.57
C LEU A 577 -0.65 -11.17 0.70
N ALA A 578 -0.71 -12.47 0.37
CA ALA A 578 -1.87 -13.07 -0.27
C ALA A 578 -3.07 -13.14 0.69
N ALA A 579 -2.86 -13.58 1.93
CA ALA A 579 -3.90 -13.70 2.96
C ALA A 579 -4.54 -12.34 3.27
N ALA A 580 -3.75 -11.26 3.37
CA ALA A 580 -4.26 -9.90 3.58
C ALA A 580 -5.14 -9.41 2.42
N THR A 581 -4.78 -9.77 1.19
CA THR A 581 -5.61 -9.46 0.01
C THR A 581 -6.95 -10.20 0.08
N PHE A 582 -6.93 -11.47 0.51
CA PHE A 582 -8.16 -12.24 0.72
C PHE A 582 -8.97 -11.75 1.92
N ALA A 583 -8.34 -11.35 3.02
CA ALA A 583 -9.01 -10.75 4.17
C ALA A 583 -9.78 -9.48 3.77
N GLY A 584 -9.18 -8.64 2.91
CA GLY A 584 -9.88 -7.50 2.31
C GLY A 584 -11.14 -7.89 1.54
N ILE A 585 -11.04 -8.94 0.71
CA ILE A 585 -12.18 -9.49 -0.03
C ILE A 585 -13.24 -10.04 0.93
N TYR A 586 -12.85 -10.76 1.99
CA TYR A 586 -13.80 -11.27 2.99
C TYR A 586 -14.50 -10.14 3.75
N CYS A 587 -13.79 -9.07 4.11
CA CYS A 587 -14.40 -7.89 4.71
C CYS A 587 -15.43 -7.26 3.78
N GLN A 588 -15.14 -7.16 2.47
CA GLN A 588 -16.09 -6.66 1.48
C GLN A 588 -17.31 -7.58 1.32
N VAL A 589 -17.14 -8.90 1.43
CA VAL A 589 -18.26 -9.85 1.40
C VAL A 589 -19.13 -9.73 2.66
N VAL A 590 -18.51 -9.57 3.83
CA VAL A 590 -19.25 -9.34 5.08
C VAL A 590 -20.02 -8.02 5.01
N GLU A 591 -19.39 -6.98 4.48
CA GLU A 591 -20.03 -5.68 4.22
C GLU A 591 -21.23 -5.83 3.28
N ALA A 592 -21.07 -6.56 2.17
CA ALA A 592 -22.16 -6.90 1.25
C ALA A 592 -23.36 -7.56 1.95
N VAL A 593 -23.08 -8.51 2.85
CA VAL A 593 -24.11 -9.22 3.59
C VAL A 593 -24.80 -8.28 4.57
N VAL A 594 -24.05 -7.43 5.26
CA VAL A 594 -24.61 -6.40 6.14
C VAL A 594 -25.49 -5.43 5.36
N ASP A 595 -25.09 -5.02 4.16
CA ASP A 595 -25.90 -4.18 3.28
C ASP A 595 -27.20 -4.86 2.91
N VAL A 596 -27.16 -6.10 2.42
CA VAL A 596 -28.38 -6.86 2.08
C VAL A 596 -29.29 -6.99 3.30
N VAL A 597 -28.74 -7.28 4.48
CA VAL A 597 -29.52 -7.39 5.72
C VAL A 597 -30.11 -6.04 6.14
N ALA A 598 -29.35 -4.94 6.05
CA ALA A 598 -29.82 -3.60 6.35
C ALA A 598 -30.89 -3.12 5.37
N ILE A 599 -30.79 -3.52 4.10
CA ILE A 599 -31.78 -3.25 3.05
C ILE A 599 -33.07 -4.04 3.29
N VAL A 600 -32.98 -5.30 3.76
CA VAL A 600 -34.15 -6.17 4.02
C VAL A 600 -34.83 -5.84 5.35
N ALA A 601 -34.12 -5.25 6.31
CA ALA A 601 -34.64 -4.89 7.62
C ALA A 601 -35.42 -3.55 7.66
N VAL A 602 -35.34 -2.77 6.57
CA VAL A 602 -36.09 -1.52 6.34
C VAL A 602 -37.21 -1.81 5.35
#